data_AF-A0A963ETC6-F1
#
_entry.id   AF-A0A963ETC6-F1
#
_cell.length_a   1.000
_cell.length_b   1.000
_cell.length_c   1.000
_cell.angle_alpha   90.00
_cell.angle_beta   90.00
_cell.angle_gamma   90.00
#
_symmetry.space_group_name_H-M   'P 1'
#
loop_
_entity.id
_entity.type
_entity.pdbx_description
1 polymer ?
#
loop_
_entity_poly.entity_id
_entity_poly.type
_entity_poly.pdbx_seq_one_letter_code
_entity_poly.pdbx_strand_id
1 'polypeptide(L)'
;MPYDNDSPRYLPHMQHPEVLQMGLAPLGTADWIETDNHLAAYHDQKLLQRARRGEQVCRATPASLPAREELAALLLEHLLTAQPDAYRREAGTLHCLAGGYSVPIAADEPLWNCSLWVADDLVIMEKAGGEYRLTAASLCSPSHWRLQDKFDRSMRSIHDPIPGFHSALTARIDRFFEHLKPEHPVVRGNWALQDNDLLYPPLEDRGKVTATSPLYYRSERQTLTRLPRTGAIAFTIRVYLHPLASLRAVPGALAALFAAIDLMAPAIATYKGIDRLAPALASWRELAIADQPLLRGTAG
;
A
#
# COMPACT_ATOMS: atom_id res chain seq x y z
N MET A 1 15.11 -4.59 17.16
CA MET A 1 14.04 -5.61 17.08
C MET A 1 13.08 -5.17 15.98
N PRO A 2 12.72 -6.03 15.03
CA PRO A 2 11.76 -5.70 13.98
C PRO A 2 10.41 -5.32 14.57
N TYR A 3 9.65 -4.48 13.87
CA TYR A 3 8.29 -4.12 14.24
C TYR A 3 7.40 -5.38 14.33
N ASP A 4 6.49 -5.42 15.31
CA ASP A 4 5.50 -6.48 15.44
C ASP A 4 4.27 -6.19 14.57
N ASN A 5 4.18 -6.88 13.43
CA ASN A 5 3.08 -6.77 12.49
C ASN A 5 1.88 -7.68 12.82
N ASP A 6 1.87 -8.35 13.96
CA ASP A 6 0.69 -9.12 14.39
C ASP A 6 -0.41 -8.19 14.98
N SER A 7 -0.07 -6.94 15.25
CA SER A 7 -1.00 -5.89 15.72
C SER A 7 -1.20 -4.77 14.69
N PRO A 8 -2.44 -4.28 14.51
CA PRO A 8 -2.71 -3.22 13.54
C PRO A 8 -2.23 -1.85 14.03
N ARG A 9 -1.31 -1.23 13.29
CA ARG A 9 -0.79 0.13 13.57
C ARG A 9 -1.31 1.20 12.62
N TYR A 10 -1.57 0.82 11.37
CA TYR A 10 -1.99 1.76 10.33
C TYR A 10 -3.51 1.76 10.18
N LEU A 11 -4.15 2.75 10.81
CA LEU A 11 -5.60 2.90 10.85
C LEU A 11 -6.03 4.25 10.26
N PRO A 12 -5.83 4.49 8.96
CA PRO A 12 -6.11 5.78 8.33
C PRO A 12 -7.55 6.27 8.51
N HIS A 13 -8.51 5.34 8.61
CA HIS A 13 -9.92 5.66 8.86
C HIS A 13 -10.16 6.37 10.22
N MET A 14 -9.27 6.17 11.21
CA MET A 14 -9.37 6.86 12.50
C MET A 14 -8.88 8.31 12.43
N GLN A 15 -7.90 8.58 11.57
CA GLN A 15 -7.35 9.93 11.40
C GLN A 15 -8.21 10.76 10.45
N HIS A 16 -8.70 10.11 9.39
CA HIS A 16 -9.54 10.75 8.40
C HIS A 16 -10.67 9.82 7.93
N PRO A 17 -11.94 10.12 8.30
CA PRO A 17 -13.07 9.27 7.95
C PRO A 17 -13.45 9.36 6.46
N GLU A 18 -13.08 10.45 5.78
CA GLU A 18 -13.33 10.62 4.35
C GLU A 18 -12.45 9.69 3.51
N VAL A 19 -13.03 8.99 2.54
CA VAL A 19 -12.27 8.04 1.72
C VAL A 19 -11.51 8.69 0.56
N LEU A 20 -12.04 9.78 0.02
CA LEU A 20 -11.51 10.42 -1.19
C LEU A 20 -10.74 11.70 -0.85
N GLN A 21 -9.51 11.53 -0.37
CA GLN A 21 -8.63 12.64 -0.01
C GLN A 21 -7.15 12.33 -0.25
N MET A 22 -6.33 13.38 -0.28
CA MET A 22 -4.88 13.27 -0.40
C MET A 22 -4.25 12.59 0.83
N GLY A 23 -4.62 13.03 2.05
CA GLY A 23 -4.15 12.42 3.30
C GLY A 23 -2.63 12.37 3.45
N LEU A 24 -1.92 13.37 2.91
CA LEU A 24 -0.46 13.41 2.91
C LEU A 24 0.08 13.93 4.24
N ALA A 25 1.09 13.26 4.76
CA ALA A 25 1.92 13.72 5.86
C ALA A 25 3.40 13.71 5.44
N PRO A 26 4.26 14.57 6.02
CA PRO A 26 5.70 14.48 5.81
C PRO A 26 6.24 13.10 6.22
N LEU A 27 7.16 12.56 5.43
CA LEU A 27 7.86 11.32 5.75
C LEU A 27 9.26 11.64 6.29
N GLY A 28 9.59 11.13 7.48
CA GLY A 28 10.95 11.20 8.01
C GLY A 28 11.92 10.40 7.15
N THR A 29 13.16 10.89 7.00
CA THR A 29 14.18 10.25 6.13
C THR A 29 14.55 8.84 6.57
N ALA A 30 14.53 8.57 7.88
CA ALA A 30 14.77 7.24 8.44
C ALA A 30 13.57 6.30 8.32
N ASP A 31 12.37 6.84 8.00
CA ASP A 31 11.12 6.09 8.05
C ASP A 31 10.70 5.55 6.68
N TRP A 32 11.53 5.62 5.64
CA TRP A 32 11.08 5.32 4.28
C TRP A 32 10.50 3.90 4.15
N ILE A 33 11.26 2.88 4.56
CA ILE A 33 10.84 1.47 4.53
C ILE A 33 10.66 0.95 5.95
N GLU A 34 9.66 0.10 6.17
CA GLU A 34 9.46 -0.55 7.47
C GLU A 34 9.94 -2.00 7.45
N THR A 35 10.65 -2.37 8.51
CA THR A 35 11.09 -3.75 8.77
C THR A 35 10.26 -4.34 9.90
N ASP A 36 9.66 -5.50 9.62
CA ASP A 36 8.78 -6.19 10.55
C ASP A 36 8.99 -7.71 10.54
N ASN A 37 8.29 -8.40 11.45
CA ASN A 37 8.35 -9.85 11.60
C ASN A 37 7.70 -10.63 10.43
N HIS A 38 7.13 -9.97 9.42
CA HIS A 38 6.51 -10.62 8.26
C HIS A 38 7.33 -10.49 6.97
N LEU A 39 8.51 -9.87 7.00
CA LEU A 39 9.36 -9.66 5.80
C LEU A 39 9.55 -10.91 4.94
N ALA A 40 9.82 -12.06 5.56
CA ALA A 40 9.98 -13.34 4.87
C ALA A 40 8.74 -13.73 4.05
N ALA A 41 7.55 -13.57 4.63
CA ALA A 41 6.28 -13.89 3.96
C ALA A 41 6.05 -13.01 2.72
N TYR A 42 6.42 -11.73 2.78
CA TYR A 42 6.30 -10.82 1.64
C TYR A 42 7.35 -11.10 0.56
N HIS A 43 8.57 -11.50 0.95
CA HIS A 43 9.58 -11.97 0.01
C HIS A 43 9.09 -13.21 -0.76
N ASP A 44 8.59 -14.22 -0.04
CA ASP A 44 8.09 -15.45 -0.65
C ASP A 44 6.84 -15.21 -1.51
N GLN A 45 5.96 -14.30 -1.07
CA GLN A 45 4.82 -13.85 -1.86
C GLN A 45 5.27 -13.24 -3.20
N LYS A 46 6.31 -12.41 -3.22
CA LYS A 46 6.85 -11.83 -4.46
C LYS A 46 7.35 -12.92 -5.40
N LEU A 47 8.18 -13.84 -4.89
CA LEU A 47 8.68 -14.98 -5.67
C LEU A 47 7.53 -15.82 -6.25
N LEU A 48 6.52 -16.13 -5.43
CA LEU A 48 5.34 -16.88 -5.83
C LEU A 48 4.56 -16.18 -6.95
N GLN A 49 4.28 -14.88 -6.80
CA GLN A 49 3.52 -14.15 -7.80
C GLN A 49 4.33 -14.00 -9.10
N ARG A 50 5.63 -13.73 -9.03
CA ARG A 50 6.48 -13.65 -10.23
C ARG A 50 6.52 -14.98 -10.96
N ALA A 51 6.68 -16.10 -10.26
CA ALA A 51 6.65 -17.43 -10.87
C ALA A 51 5.31 -17.75 -11.55
N ARG A 52 4.18 -17.33 -10.97
CA ARG A 52 2.83 -17.59 -11.51
C ARG A 52 2.42 -16.64 -12.62
N ARG A 53 2.93 -15.42 -12.64
CA ARG A 53 2.35 -14.30 -13.39
C ARG A 53 3.33 -13.54 -14.27
N GLY A 54 4.64 -13.75 -14.09
CA GLY A 54 5.67 -13.13 -14.90
C GLY A 54 5.54 -11.60 -14.95
N GLU A 55 5.38 -11.06 -16.15
CA GLU A 55 5.26 -9.62 -16.40
C GLU A 55 3.97 -8.99 -15.86
N GLN A 56 2.94 -9.77 -15.55
CA GLN A 56 1.69 -9.23 -14.99
C GLN A 56 1.86 -8.67 -13.57
N VAL A 57 2.97 -8.98 -12.89
CA VAL A 57 3.29 -8.45 -11.55
C VAL A 57 4.61 -7.71 -11.49
N CYS A 58 5.49 -7.82 -12.48
CA CYS A 58 6.67 -6.98 -12.56
C CYS A 58 6.97 -6.61 -14.01
N ARG A 59 6.82 -5.32 -14.34
CA ARG A 59 6.93 -4.80 -15.71
C ARG A 59 7.57 -3.43 -15.72
N ALA A 60 8.33 -3.13 -16.76
CA ALA A 60 8.99 -1.85 -16.94
C ALA A 60 9.09 -1.49 -18.41
N THR A 61 8.94 -0.20 -18.74
CA THR A 61 9.27 0.30 -20.08
C THR A 61 10.79 0.36 -20.22
N PRO A 62 11.37 0.21 -21.43
CA PRO A 62 12.80 0.36 -21.61
C PRO A 62 13.33 1.73 -21.14
N ALA A 63 12.57 2.79 -21.40
CA ALA A 63 12.91 4.16 -21.01
C ALA A 63 13.05 4.35 -19.49
N SER A 64 12.37 3.53 -18.68
CA SER A 64 12.41 3.63 -17.21
C SER A 64 13.69 3.06 -16.58
N LEU A 65 14.64 2.52 -17.36
CA LEU A 65 15.87 1.93 -16.82
C LEU A 65 16.64 2.87 -15.86
N PRO A 66 16.90 4.15 -16.20
CA PRO A 66 17.62 5.04 -15.29
C PRO A 66 16.92 5.22 -13.94
N ALA A 67 15.58 5.33 -13.95
CA ALA A 67 14.80 5.50 -12.73
C ALA A 67 14.78 4.23 -11.86
N ARG A 68 14.78 3.05 -12.49
CA ARG A 68 14.87 1.76 -11.79
C ARG A 68 16.22 1.56 -11.11
N GLU A 69 17.31 1.89 -11.80
CA GLU A 69 18.67 1.83 -11.25
C GLU A 69 18.85 2.83 -10.10
N GLU A 70 18.33 4.05 -10.24
CA GLU A 70 18.37 5.06 -9.20
C GLU A 70 17.57 4.65 -7.96
N LEU A 71 16.34 4.14 -8.15
CA LEU A 71 15.54 3.61 -7.03
C LEU A 71 16.27 2.48 -6.31
N ALA A 72 16.86 1.54 -7.06
CA ALA A 72 17.64 0.45 -6.45
C ALA A 72 18.83 0.98 -5.64
N ALA A 73 19.57 1.96 -6.16
CA ALA A 73 20.70 2.56 -5.45
C ALA A 73 20.28 3.25 -4.14
N LEU A 74 19.23 4.09 -4.18
CA LEU A 74 18.73 4.80 -3.01
C LEU A 74 18.12 3.87 -1.98
N LEU A 75 17.40 2.83 -2.43
CA LEU A 75 16.82 1.83 -1.54
C LEU A 75 17.93 1.05 -0.83
N LEU A 76 18.96 0.62 -1.55
CA LEU A 76 20.11 -0.06 -0.95
C LEU A 76 20.81 0.82 0.09
N GLU A 77 21.05 2.09 -0.23
CA GLU A 77 21.64 3.06 0.69
C GLU A 77 20.76 3.25 1.94
N HIS A 78 19.46 3.46 1.77
CA HIS A 78 18.52 3.61 2.87
C HIS A 78 18.53 2.39 3.81
N LEU A 79 18.44 1.18 3.25
CA LEU A 79 18.41 -0.05 4.05
C LEU A 79 19.70 -0.23 4.86
N LEU A 80 20.87 0.05 4.27
CA LEU A 80 22.15 -0.11 4.95
C LEU A 80 22.45 0.99 5.98
N THR A 81 21.90 2.20 5.80
CA THR A 81 22.17 3.36 6.66
C THR A 81 21.14 3.55 7.76
N ALA A 82 19.85 3.47 7.42
CA ALA A 82 18.76 3.66 8.36
C ALA A 82 18.42 2.38 9.15
N GLN A 83 18.78 1.21 8.62
CA GLN A 83 18.39 -0.09 9.20
C GLN A 83 19.56 -1.10 9.29
N PRO A 84 20.74 -0.69 9.82
CA PRO A 84 21.94 -1.52 9.85
C PRO A 84 21.79 -2.81 10.69
N ASP A 85 20.84 -2.83 11.64
CA ASP A 85 20.53 -4.03 12.43
C ASP A 85 19.70 -5.06 11.66
N ALA A 86 18.97 -4.63 10.62
CA ALA A 86 18.11 -5.48 9.81
C ALA A 86 18.76 -5.87 8.48
N TYR A 87 19.67 -5.04 7.95
CA TYR A 87 20.28 -5.25 6.64
C TYR A 87 21.79 -5.17 6.68
N ARG A 88 22.43 -6.13 6.02
CA ARG A 88 23.89 -6.18 5.86
C ARG A 88 24.27 -6.50 4.42
N ARG A 89 25.28 -5.81 3.91
CA ARG A 89 25.90 -6.14 2.61
C ARG A 89 27.15 -6.96 2.84
N GLU A 90 27.27 -8.06 2.10
CA GLU A 90 28.47 -8.92 2.10
C GLU A 90 28.65 -9.57 0.73
N ALA A 91 29.88 -9.53 0.19
CA ALA A 91 30.26 -10.17 -1.08
C ALA A 91 29.31 -9.91 -2.29
N GLY A 92 28.68 -8.74 -2.36
CA GLY A 92 27.75 -8.38 -3.45
C GLY A 92 26.30 -8.87 -3.25
N THR A 93 26.00 -9.42 -2.07
CA THR A 93 24.67 -9.84 -1.64
C THR A 93 24.17 -8.93 -0.52
N LEU A 94 22.86 -8.66 -0.51
CA LEU A 94 22.16 -8.01 0.57
C LEU A 94 21.47 -9.08 1.43
N HIS A 95 21.80 -9.11 2.71
CA HIS A 95 21.21 -10.00 3.70
C HIS A 95 20.15 -9.23 4.49
N CYS A 96 18.91 -9.72 4.48
CA CYS A 96 17.84 -9.26 5.35
C CYS A 96 17.82 -10.15 6.59
N LEU A 97 18.45 -9.69 7.68
CA LEU A 97 18.62 -10.45 8.92
C LEU A 97 17.28 -10.68 9.63
N ALA A 98 16.39 -9.68 9.60
CA ALA A 98 15.07 -9.77 10.20
C ALA A 98 14.15 -10.78 9.47
N GLY A 99 14.28 -10.87 8.13
CA GLY A 99 13.53 -11.81 7.31
C GLY A 99 14.22 -13.15 7.06
N GLY A 100 15.49 -13.31 7.40
CA GLY A 100 16.24 -14.55 7.21
C GLY A 100 16.50 -14.93 5.75
N TYR A 101 16.50 -13.97 4.81
CA TYR A 101 16.74 -14.21 3.39
C TYR A 101 17.88 -13.34 2.84
N SER A 102 18.37 -13.68 1.65
CA SER A 102 19.50 -13.00 1.00
C SER A 102 19.28 -12.88 -0.49
N VAL A 103 19.60 -11.71 -1.05
CA VAL A 103 19.35 -11.39 -2.45
C VAL A 103 20.61 -10.76 -3.05
N PRO A 104 21.08 -11.21 -4.23
CA PRO A 104 22.18 -10.53 -4.94
C PRO A 104 21.87 -9.05 -5.15
N ILE A 105 22.86 -8.15 -5.06
CA ILE A 105 22.65 -6.71 -5.28
C ILE A 105 22.63 -6.38 -6.78
N ALA A 106 23.59 -6.94 -7.53
CA ALA A 106 23.66 -6.77 -8.97
C ALA A 106 22.73 -7.79 -9.66
N ALA A 107 21.90 -7.30 -10.57
CA ALA A 107 20.98 -8.13 -11.35
C ALA A 107 20.60 -7.45 -12.67
N ASP A 108 20.22 -8.25 -13.66
CA ASP A 108 19.78 -7.79 -14.99
C ASP A 108 18.43 -7.04 -14.95
N GLU A 109 17.62 -7.30 -13.91
CA GLU A 109 16.34 -6.63 -13.68
C GLU A 109 16.40 -5.79 -12.38
N PRO A 110 16.91 -4.53 -12.41
CA PRO A 110 17.13 -3.74 -11.21
C PRO A 110 15.89 -3.57 -10.32
N LEU A 111 14.73 -3.32 -10.93
CA LEU A 111 13.46 -3.14 -10.21
C LEU A 111 12.98 -4.43 -9.54
N TRP A 112 13.02 -5.54 -10.27
CA TRP A 112 12.62 -6.83 -9.70
C TRP A 112 13.51 -7.17 -8.51
N ASN A 113 14.83 -7.05 -8.70
CA ASN A 113 15.81 -7.38 -7.70
C ASN A 113 15.69 -6.51 -6.44
N CYS A 114 15.60 -5.19 -6.59
CA CYS A 114 15.44 -4.30 -5.43
C CYS A 114 14.08 -4.48 -4.75
N SER A 115 13.05 -4.90 -5.49
CA SER A 115 11.76 -5.23 -4.88
C SER A 115 11.85 -6.44 -3.94
N LEU A 116 12.78 -7.37 -4.12
CA LEU A 116 12.94 -8.51 -3.21
C LEU A 116 13.59 -8.12 -1.87
N TRP A 117 14.20 -6.94 -1.76
CA TRP A 117 14.83 -6.51 -0.51
C TRP A 117 13.82 -6.07 0.55
N VAL A 118 12.65 -5.61 0.13
CA VAL A 118 11.64 -4.97 0.98
C VAL A 118 10.30 -5.65 0.87
N ALA A 119 9.39 -5.40 1.80
CA ALA A 119 8.03 -5.94 1.74
C ALA A 119 7.14 -5.17 0.75
N ASP A 120 7.39 -3.86 0.57
CA ASP A 120 6.60 -2.94 -0.25
C ASP A 120 6.51 -3.34 -1.72
N ASP A 121 5.34 -3.17 -2.32
CA ASP A 121 5.26 -3.09 -3.78
C ASP A 121 5.91 -1.77 -4.24
N LEU A 122 6.65 -1.81 -5.36
CA LEU A 122 7.40 -0.68 -5.89
C LEU A 122 6.80 -0.23 -7.21
N VAL A 123 6.46 1.05 -7.33
CA VAL A 123 5.92 1.65 -8.55
C VAL A 123 6.73 2.90 -8.89
N ILE A 124 7.05 3.09 -10.17
CA ILE A 124 7.76 4.26 -10.68
C ILE A 124 6.84 5.02 -11.62
N MET A 125 6.74 6.32 -11.38
CA MET A 125 6.01 7.24 -12.24
C MET A 125 6.94 8.27 -12.84
N GLU A 126 6.93 8.39 -14.17
CA GLU A 126 7.75 9.35 -14.89
C GLU A 126 6.88 10.34 -15.65
N LYS A 127 7.36 11.58 -15.76
CA LYS A 127 6.67 12.61 -16.53
C LYS A 127 6.99 12.44 -18.02
N ALA A 128 5.98 12.13 -18.82
CA ALA A 128 6.10 11.97 -20.26
C ALA A 128 4.91 12.66 -20.95
N GLY A 129 5.20 13.53 -21.92
CA GLY A 129 4.15 14.28 -22.63
C GLY A 129 3.33 15.23 -21.74
N GLY A 130 3.92 15.71 -20.63
CA GLY A 130 3.26 16.61 -19.69
C GLY A 130 2.45 15.93 -18.59
N GLU A 131 2.27 14.60 -18.64
CA GLU A 131 1.56 13.82 -17.62
C GLU A 131 2.50 12.81 -16.95
N TYR A 132 2.25 12.51 -15.69
CA TYR A 132 2.92 11.38 -15.01
C TYR A 132 2.30 10.06 -15.46
N ARG A 133 3.12 9.07 -15.78
CA ARG A 133 2.70 7.74 -16.24
C ARG A 133 3.35 6.65 -15.40
N LEU A 134 2.64 5.54 -15.19
CA LEU A 134 3.20 4.35 -14.55
C LEU A 134 4.14 3.63 -15.54
N THR A 135 5.44 3.85 -15.43
CA THR A 135 6.43 3.32 -16.38
C THR A 135 7.12 2.05 -15.89
N ALA A 136 7.13 1.80 -14.58
CA ALA A 136 7.68 0.58 -14.00
C ALA A 136 6.93 0.19 -12.73
N ALA A 137 6.75 -1.12 -12.48
CA ALA A 137 6.26 -1.60 -11.19
C ALA A 137 6.67 -3.05 -10.90
N SER A 138 6.87 -3.36 -9.62
CA SER A 138 6.78 -4.68 -9.00
C SER A 138 5.59 -4.64 -8.03
N LEU A 139 4.49 -5.31 -8.40
CA LEU A 139 3.17 -5.27 -7.77
C LEU A 139 2.68 -6.68 -7.44
N CYS A 140 3.12 -7.21 -6.30
CA CYS A 140 2.87 -8.58 -5.87
C CYS A 140 1.82 -8.69 -4.75
N SER A 141 1.39 -7.54 -4.20
CA SER A 141 0.35 -7.48 -3.18
C SER A 141 -0.66 -6.34 -3.48
N PRO A 142 -1.35 -6.31 -4.62
CA PRO A 142 -2.23 -5.19 -4.97
C PRO A 142 -3.55 -5.17 -4.19
N SER A 143 -4.05 -3.98 -3.88
CA SER A 143 -5.39 -3.77 -3.32
C SER A 143 -6.46 -3.66 -4.42
N HIS A 144 -6.85 -4.81 -4.96
CA HIS A 144 -7.95 -4.93 -5.93
C HIS A 144 -7.74 -4.21 -7.27
N TRP A 145 -6.52 -4.20 -7.80
CA TRP A 145 -6.23 -3.79 -9.17
C TRP A 145 -5.11 -4.64 -9.78
N ARG A 146 -5.02 -4.70 -11.11
CA ARG A 146 -3.97 -5.42 -11.84
C ARG A 146 -3.02 -4.46 -12.52
N LEU A 147 -1.73 -4.77 -12.50
CA LEU A 147 -0.71 -3.96 -13.17
C LEU A 147 -1.01 -3.83 -14.66
N GLN A 148 -1.42 -4.91 -15.33
CA GLN A 148 -1.71 -4.88 -16.78
C GLN A 148 -2.77 -3.85 -17.19
N ASP A 149 -3.72 -3.54 -16.29
CA ASP A 149 -4.81 -2.61 -16.59
C ASP A 149 -4.35 -1.15 -16.52
N LYS A 150 -3.25 -0.89 -15.79
CA LYS A 150 -2.75 0.44 -15.46
C LYS A 150 -1.36 0.75 -16.02
N PHE A 151 -0.63 -0.26 -16.47
CA PHE A 151 0.75 -0.12 -16.94
C PHE A 151 0.83 0.78 -18.18
N ASP A 152 1.83 1.67 -18.18
CA ASP A 152 2.05 2.71 -19.19
C ASP A 152 0.79 3.52 -19.51
N ARG A 153 0.04 3.88 -18.46
CA ARG A 153 -1.07 4.84 -18.53
C ARG A 153 -0.78 6.04 -17.65
N SER A 154 -1.41 7.16 -17.98
CA SER A 154 -1.25 8.39 -17.20
C SER A 154 -1.94 8.29 -15.84
N MET A 155 -1.47 9.11 -14.90
CA MET A 155 -2.05 9.26 -13.56
C MET A 155 -3.54 9.56 -13.60
N ARG A 156 -4.00 10.28 -14.62
CA ARG A 156 -5.42 10.49 -14.86
C ARG A 156 -6.10 9.16 -15.19
N SER A 157 -5.68 8.50 -16.25
CA SER A 157 -6.31 7.27 -16.75
C SER A 157 -6.32 6.10 -15.77
N ILE A 158 -5.27 5.94 -14.95
CA ILE A 158 -5.21 4.84 -13.98
C ILE A 158 -6.23 4.98 -12.84
N HIS A 159 -6.80 6.17 -12.66
CA HIS A 159 -7.80 6.48 -11.64
C HIS A 159 -9.22 6.70 -12.21
N ASP A 160 -9.43 6.59 -13.53
CA ASP A 160 -10.75 6.66 -14.17
C ASP A 160 -11.82 5.77 -13.49
N PRO A 161 -11.50 4.55 -12.98
CA PRO A 161 -12.49 3.69 -12.33
C PRO A 161 -12.97 4.18 -10.96
N ILE A 162 -12.35 5.21 -10.36
CA ILE A 162 -12.67 5.67 -9.00
C ILE A 162 -13.73 6.78 -9.07
N PRO A 163 -14.96 6.54 -8.56
CA PRO A 163 -16.03 7.52 -8.63
C PRO A 163 -15.66 8.85 -7.97
N GLY A 164 -15.89 9.98 -8.66
CA GLY A 164 -15.62 11.32 -8.13
C GLY A 164 -14.14 11.71 -8.02
N PHE A 165 -13.19 10.84 -8.39
CA PHE A 165 -11.76 11.10 -8.24
C PHE A 165 -11.29 12.32 -9.03
N HIS A 166 -11.76 12.47 -10.28
CA HIS A 166 -11.29 13.56 -11.12
C HIS A 166 -11.67 14.95 -10.62
N SER A 167 -12.92 15.11 -10.18
CA SER A 167 -13.39 16.37 -9.61
C SER A 167 -12.74 16.67 -8.27
N ALA A 168 -12.50 15.65 -7.44
CA ALA A 168 -11.97 15.85 -6.10
C ALA A 168 -10.44 16.05 -6.07
N LEU A 169 -9.68 15.24 -6.83
CA LEU A 169 -8.26 15.03 -6.58
C LEU A 169 -7.33 15.30 -7.76
N THR A 170 -7.74 15.10 -9.01
CA THR A 170 -6.79 15.13 -10.15
C THR A 170 -5.95 16.40 -10.20
N ALA A 171 -6.57 17.59 -10.20
CA ALA A 171 -5.82 18.84 -10.24
C ALA A 171 -4.92 19.06 -9.00
N ARG A 172 -5.29 18.49 -7.84
CA ARG A 172 -4.48 18.57 -6.61
C ARG A 172 -3.26 17.65 -6.70
N ILE A 173 -3.44 16.44 -7.23
CA ILE A 173 -2.37 15.47 -7.47
C ILE A 173 -1.40 16.01 -8.50
N ASP A 174 -1.88 16.54 -9.63
CA ASP A 174 -1.03 17.10 -10.67
C ASP A 174 -0.13 18.21 -10.08
N ARG A 175 -0.73 19.18 -9.35
CA ARG A 175 0.05 20.22 -8.67
C ARG A 175 1.02 19.65 -7.64
N PHE A 176 0.60 18.66 -6.86
CA PHE A 176 1.45 18.04 -5.86
C PHE A 176 2.66 17.35 -6.52
N PHE A 177 2.45 16.58 -7.58
CA PHE A 177 3.52 15.95 -8.33
C PHE A 177 4.41 16.95 -9.06
N GLU A 178 3.95 18.15 -9.43
CA GLU A 178 4.87 19.18 -9.96
C GLU A 178 5.79 19.76 -8.89
N HIS A 179 5.36 19.80 -7.62
CA HIS A 179 6.09 20.48 -6.53
C HIS A 179 6.78 19.53 -5.55
N LEU A 180 6.56 18.21 -5.66
CA LEU A 180 7.23 17.22 -4.81
C LEU A 180 8.75 17.23 -5.06
N LYS A 181 9.50 17.56 -4.00
CA LYS A 181 10.97 17.65 -3.99
C LYS A 181 11.62 16.40 -3.37
N PRO A 182 12.85 16.04 -3.76
CA PRO A 182 13.57 14.89 -3.19
C PRO A 182 13.72 14.95 -1.66
N GLU A 183 13.90 16.14 -1.10
CA GLU A 183 14.14 16.35 0.33
C GLU A 183 12.85 16.30 1.17
N HIS A 184 11.69 16.24 0.52
CA HIS A 184 10.38 16.30 1.17
C HIS A 184 9.49 15.13 0.71
N PRO A 185 9.89 13.87 0.95
CA PRO A 185 9.03 12.75 0.69
C PRO A 185 7.79 12.83 1.59
N VAL A 186 6.71 12.20 1.14
CA VAL A 186 5.45 12.15 1.89
C VAL A 186 4.98 10.72 2.07
N VAL A 187 4.13 10.53 3.08
CA VAL A 187 3.44 9.29 3.36
C VAL A 187 1.94 9.54 3.44
N ARG A 188 1.14 8.58 3.00
CA ARG A 188 -0.31 8.55 3.22
C ARG A 188 -0.78 7.15 3.54
N GLY A 189 -1.93 7.08 4.19
CA GLY A 189 -2.64 5.83 4.42
C GLY A 189 -3.76 5.62 3.41
N ASN A 190 -4.01 4.36 3.05
CA ASN A 190 -5.23 3.93 2.41
C ASN A 190 -5.72 2.64 3.09
N TRP A 191 -7.01 2.32 2.95
CA TRP A 191 -7.55 1.11 3.54
C TRP A 191 -8.66 0.50 2.70
N ALA A 192 -8.87 -0.81 2.87
CA ALA A 192 -9.93 -1.58 2.27
C ALA A 192 -10.33 -2.72 3.23
N LEU A 193 -11.42 -3.39 2.89
CA LEU A 193 -11.85 -4.63 3.54
C LEU A 193 -11.87 -5.74 2.51
N GLN A 194 -11.52 -6.95 2.92
CA GLN A 194 -11.59 -8.14 2.07
C GLN A 194 -12.02 -9.37 2.86
N ASP A 195 -12.51 -10.38 2.15
CA ASP A 195 -13.10 -11.60 2.70
C ASP A 195 -12.18 -12.82 2.67
N ASN A 196 -10.87 -12.59 2.55
CA ASN A 196 -9.80 -13.60 2.54
C ASN A 196 -8.48 -12.99 3.02
N ASP A 197 -7.50 -13.82 3.36
CA ASP A 197 -6.17 -13.44 3.85
C ASP A 197 -5.12 -13.32 2.73
N LEU A 198 -5.55 -13.26 1.46
CA LEU A 198 -4.61 -13.24 0.34
C LEU A 198 -4.04 -11.83 0.14
N LEU A 199 -2.70 -11.75 0.04
CA LEU A 199 -2.01 -10.51 -0.34
C LEU A 199 -2.26 -10.13 -1.82
N TYR A 200 -2.49 -11.12 -2.68
CA TYR A 200 -2.94 -10.97 -4.07
C TYR A 200 -4.33 -11.59 -4.23
N PRO A 201 -5.40 -10.89 -3.81
CA PRO A 201 -6.77 -11.41 -3.91
C PRO A 201 -7.24 -11.44 -5.38
N PRO A 202 -8.05 -12.43 -5.79
CA PRO A 202 -8.61 -12.45 -7.14
C PRO A 202 -9.57 -11.28 -7.35
N LEU A 203 -9.55 -10.67 -8.54
CA LEU A 203 -10.51 -9.61 -8.90
C LEU A 203 -11.83 -10.16 -9.42
N GLU A 204 -11.76 -11.31 -10.08
CA GLU A 204 -12.89 -12.05 -10.65
C GLU A 204 -13.22 -13.24 -9.74
N ASP A 205 -14.46 -13.74 -9.83
CA ASP A 205 -14.91 -14.94 -9.11
C ASP A 205 -14.59 -14.92 -7.60
N ARG A 206 -14.91 -13.81 -6.95
CA ARG A 206 -14.61 -13.64 -5.51
C ARG A 206 -15.50 -14.51 -4.61
N GLY A 207 -16.46 -15.23 -5.17
CA GLY A 207 -17.44 -16.02 -4.41
C GLY A 207 -18.45 -15.16 -3.63
N LYS A 208 -19.42 -15.86 -3.03
CA LYS A 208 -20.49 -15.25 -2.23
C LYS A 208 -20.03 -15.01 -0.79
N VAL A 209 -20.21 -13.78 -0.31
CA VAL A 209 -19.99 -13.43 1.11
C VAL A 209 -21.23 -13.78 1.91
N THR A 210 -21.05 -14.42 3.07
CA THR A 210 -22.10 -14.77 4.02
C THR A 210 -21.84 -14.09 5.37
N ALA A 211 -22.80 -14.17 6.28
CA ALA A 211 -22.63 -13.63 7.64
C ALA A 211 -21.47 -14.24 8.43
N THR A 212 -20.97 -15.42 8.01
CA THR A 212 -19.86 -16.13 8.66
C THR A 212 -18.53 -16.02 7.91
N SER A 213 -18.52 -15.32 6.76
CA SER A 213 -17.29 -15.12 6.00
C SER A 213 -16.30 -14.31 6.84
N PRO A 214 -15.02 -14.72 6.89
CA PRO A 214 -14.01 -13.96 7.61
C PRO A 214 -13.83 -12.61 6.92
N LEU A 215 -13.53 -11.58 7.71
CA LEU A 215 -13.18 -10.26 7.20
C LEU A 215 -11.79 -9.88 7.65
N TYR A 216 -11.08 -9.21 6.77
CA TYR A 216 -9.74 -8.71 6.99
C TYR A 216 -9.71 -7.21 6.76
N TYR A 217 -9.08 -6.50 7.69
CA TYR A 217 -8.72 -5.11 7.55
C TYR A 217 -7.41 -5.01 6.78
N ARG A 218 -7.47 -4.37 5.61
CA ARG A 218 -6.31 -4.16 4.76
C ARG A 218 -5.94 -2.68 4.78
N SER A 219 -4.72 -2.37 5.19
CA SER A 219 -4.19 -1.01 5.11
C SER A 219 -2.96 -0.94 4.22
N GLU A 220 -2.76 0.22 3.62
CA GLU A 220 -1.59 0.54 2.83
C GLU A 220 -0.92 1.76 3.44
N ARG A 221 0.36 1.61 3.76
CA ARG A 221 1.26 2.74 3.98
C ARG A 221 1.95 3.03 2.66
N GLN A 222 1.63 4.18 2.11
CA GLN A 222 2.06 4.58 0.79
C GLN A 222 3.03 5.75 0.88
N THR A 223 4.23 5.60 0.31
CA THR A 223 5.22 6.69 0.27
C THR A 223 5.38 7.22 -1.15
N LEU A 224 5.63 8.53 -1.27
CA LEU A 224 5.94 9.19 -2.54
C LEU A 224 7.25 9.95 -2.38
N THR A 225 8.28 9.50 -3.10
CA THR A 225 9.63 10.06 -3.04
C THR A 225 10.07 10.46 -4.44
N ARG A 226 10.51 11.71 -4.60
CA ARG A 226 11.14 12.15 -5.85
C ARG A 226 12.56 11.60 -5.93
N LEU A 227 12.88 10.93 -7.02
CA LEU A 227 14.23 10.51 -7.34
C LEU A 227 15.08 11.72 -7.78
N PRO A 228 16.20 12.04 -7.11
CA PRO A 228 16.95 13.29 -7.31
C PRO A 228 17.62 13.43 -8.69
N ARG A 229 18.02 12.35 -9.34
CA ARG A 229 18.72 12.37 -10.65
C ARG A 229 17.74 12.32 -11.82
N THR A 230 16.81 11.38 -11.81
CA THR A 230 15.85 11.18 -12.92
C THR A 230 14.62 12.06 -12.81
N GLY A 231 14.31 12.56 -11.61
CA GLY A 231 13.07 13.28 -11.35
C GLY A 231 11.83 12.39 -11.37
N ALA A 232 11.97 11.07 -11.50
CA ALA A 232 10.84 10.14 -11.38
C ALA A 232 10.27 10.15 -9.95
N ILE A 233 9.04 9.68 -9.78
CA ILE A 233 8.44 9.47 -8.46
C ILE A 233 8.46 7.98 -8.16
N ALA A 234 9.16 7.60 -7.10
CA ALA A 234 9.03 6.29 -6.49
C ALA A 234 7.81 6.28 -5.56
N PHE A 235 6.88 5.38 -5.83
CA PHE A 235 5.70 5.12 -5.05
C PHE A 235 5.83 3.73 -4.41
N THR A 236 6.08 3.68 -3.10
CA THR A 236 6.14 2.41 -2.36
C THR A 236 4.81 2.15 -1.68
N ILE A 237 4.37 0.89 -1.66
CA ILE A 237 3.09 0.48 -1.10
C ILE A 237 3.35 -0.68 -0.15
N ARG A 238 3.52 -0.37 1.14
CA ARG A 238 3.54 -1.39 2.20
C ARG A 238 2.12 -1.78 2.55
N VAL A 239 1.78 -3.04 2.32
CA VAL A 239 0.47 -3.61 2.64
C VAL A 239 0.53 -4.26 4.00
N TYR A 240 -0.48 -4.00 4.81
CA TYR A 240 -0.75 -4.67 6.08
C TYR A 240 -2.12 -5.34 6.02
N LEU A 241 -2.19 -6.59 6.46
CA LEU A 241 -3.41 -7.38 6.42
C LEU A 241 -3.63 -8.04 7.78
N HIS A 242 -4.71 -7.66 8.45
CA HIS A 242 -5.05 -8.13 9.78
C HIS A 242 -6.48 -8.69 9.77
N PRO A 243 -6.80 -9.74 10.54
CA PRO A 243 -8.19 -10.07 10.82
C PRO A 243 -8.95 -8.84 11.30
N LEU A 244 -10.19 -8.62 10.84
CA LEU A 244 -11.00 -7.47 11.27
C LEU A 244 -11.17 -7.46 12.79
N ALA A 245 -11.19 -8.65 13.42
CA ALA A 245 -11.19 -8.84 14.86
C ALA A 245 -10.08 -8.05 15.58
N SER A 246 -8.91 -7.92 14.97
CA SER A 246 -7.76 -7.26 15.57
C SER A 246 -8.00 -5.78 15.82
N LEU A 247 -8.94 -5.13 15.12
CA LEU A 247 -9.31 -3.74 15.38
C LEU A 247 -9.93 -3.54 16.77
N ARG A 248 -10.49 -4.59 17.39
CA ARG A 248 -11.04 -4.50 18.75
C ARG A 248 -9.98 -4.27 19.82
N ALA A 249 -8.72 -4.61 19.52
CA ALA A 249 -7.60 -4.31 20.42
C ALA A 249 -7.24 -2.81 20.44
N VAL A 250 -7.72 -2.03 19.47
CA VAL A 250 -7.47 -0.60 19.37
C VAL A 250 -8.73 0.18 19.74
N PRO A 251 -8.75 0.92 20.87
CA PRO A 251 -9.93 1.66 21.32
C PRO A 251 -10.52 2.56 20.23
N GLY A 252 -11.80 2.37 19.94
CA GLY A 252 -12.55 3.18 18.98
C GLY A 252 -12.30 2.86 17.49
N ALA A 253 -11.35 1.98 17.14
CA ALA A 253 -11.04 1.69 15.74
C ALA A 253 -12.23 1.10 14.99
N LEU A 254 -12.90 0.10 15.56
CA LEU A 254 -14.06 -0.52 14.92
C LEU A 254 -15.23 0.48 14.75
N ALA A 255 -15.49 1.33 15.74
CA ALA A 255 -16.51 2.38 15.65
C ALA A 255 -16.16 3.42 14.57
N ALA A 256 -14.90 3.86 14.51
CA ALA A 256 -14.42 4.80 13.49
C ALA A 256 -14.51 4.20 12.08
N LEU A 257 -14.25 2.88 11.93
CA LEU A 257 -14.39 2.18 10.66
C LEU A 257 -15.83 2.26 10.15
N PHE A 258 -16.82 1.98 11.01
CA PHE A 258 -18.22 2.05 10.61
C PHE A 258 -18.68 3.49 10.36
N ALA A 259 -18.21 4.47 11.12
CA ALA A 259 -18.46 5.88 10.82
C ALA A 259 -17.90 6.28 9.44
N ALA A 260 -16.70 5.80 9.08
CA ALA A 260 -16.12 6.02 7.76
C ALA A 260 -16.92 5.33 6.65
N ILE A 261 -17.42 4.10 6.88
CA ILE A 261 -18.32 3.39 5.96
C ILE A 261 -19.62 4.18 5.74
N ASP A 262 -20.23 4.68 6.81
CA ASP A 262 -21.51 5.41 6.76
C ASP A 262 -21.37 6.77 6.06
N LEU A 263 -20.19 7.38 6.13
CA LEU A 263 -19.88 8.63 5.42
C LEU A 263 -19.62 8.43 3.91
N MET A 264 -19.37 7.19 3.45
CA MET A 264 -19.04 6.95 2.04
C MET A 264 -20.22 7.23 1.12
N ALA A 265 -19.96 7.97 0.04
CA ALA A 265 -20.92 8.06 -1.06
C ALA A 265 -21.20 6.64 -1.62
N PRO A 266 -22.46 6.31 -2.03
CA PRO A 266 -22.81 4.96 -2.47
C PRO A 266 -21.91 4.39 -3.57
N ALA A 267 -21.53 5.20 -4.55
CA ALA A 267 -20.64 4.77 -5.62
C ALA A 267 -19.23 4.38 -5.12
N ILE A 268 -18.70 5.09 -4.12
CA ILE A 268 -17.41 4.75 -3.48
C ILE A 268 -17.55 3.47 -2.66
N ALA A 269 -18.67 3.29 -1.95
CA ALA A 269 -18.94 2.07 -1.19
C ALA A 269 -18.97 0.84 -2.10
N THR A 270 -19.66 0.91 -3.24
CA THR A 270 -19.65 -0.15 -4.27
C THR A 270 -18.26 -0.35 -4.87
N TYR A 271 -17.52 0.72 -5.19
CA TYR A 271 -16.14 0.61 -5.69
C TYR A 271 -15.21 -0.12 -4.69
N LYS A 272 -15.38 0.14 -3.39
CA LYS A 272 -14.65 -0.55 -2.31
C LYS A 272 -15.23 -1.92 -1.95
N GLY A 273 -16.32 -2.36 -2.61
CA GLY A 273 -16.97 -3.64 -2.39
C GLY A 273 -17.71 -3.77 -1.04
N ILE A 274 -18.08 -2.64 -0.42
CA ILE A 274 -18.76 -2.63 0.88
C ILE A 274 -20.14 -3.30 0.79
N ASP A 275 -20.85 -3.09 -0.31
CA ASP A 275 -22.13 -3.74 -0.64
C ASP A 275 -22.01 -5.27 -0.67
N ARG A 276 -20.97 -5.79 -1.32
CA ARG A 276 -20.67 -7.23 -1.34
C ARG A 276 -20.35 -7.76 0.06
N LEU A 277 -19.64 -6.99 0.88
CA LEU A 277 -19.23 -7.38 2.22
C LEU A 277 -20.34 -7.20 3.28
N ALA A 278 -21.43 -6.52 2.94
CA ALA A 278 -22.51 -6.18 3.87
C ALA A 278 -23.05 -7.35 4.70
N PRO A 279 -23.25 -8.58 4.16
CA PRO A 279 -23.72 -9.71 4.96
C PRO A 279 -22.79 -10.06 6.12
N ALA A 280 -21.48 -10.03 5.90
CA ALA A 280 -20.48 -10.30 6.94
C ALA A 280 -20.34 -9.11 7.89
N LEU A 281 -20.43 -7.87 7.37
CA LEU A 281 -20.27 -6.64 8.17
C LEU A 281 -21.39 -6.40 9.18
N ALA A 282 -22.56 -7.00 9.01
CA ALA A 282 -23.71 -6.78 9.89
C ALA A 282 -23.40 -7.12 11.36
N SER A 283 -22.79 -8.28 11.63
CA SER A 283 -22.44 -8.70 13.00
C SER A 283 -21.36 -7.81 13.61
N TRP A 284 -20.40 -7.34 12.80
CA TRP A 284 -19.38 -6.40 13.23
C TRP A 284 -19.95 -5.03 13.60
N ARG A 285 -21.01 -4.59 12.92
CA ARG A 285 -21.68 -3.32 13.23
C ARG A 285 -22.35 -3.36 14.59
N GLU A 286 -23.01 -4.46 14.93
CA GLU A 286 -23.62 -4.67 16.25
C GLU A 286 -22.56 -4.61 17.37
N LEU A 287 -21.41 -5.27 17.15
CA LEU A 287 -20.27 -5.21 18.07
C LEU A 287 -19.70 -3.79 18.21
N ALA A 288 -19.59 -3.05 17.10
CA ALA A 288 -19.08 -1.68 17.12
C ALA A 288 -19.95 -0.73 17.95
N ILE A 289 -21.28 -0.94 17.94
CA ILE A 289 -22.22 -0.18 18.76
C ILE A 289 -22.08 -0.56 20.24
N ALA A 290 -21.94 -1.84 20.54
CA ALA A 290 -21.77 -2.33 21.91
C ALA A 290 -20.44 -1.87 22.55
N ASP A 291 -19.38 -1.73 21.75
CA ASP A 291 -18.05 -1.29 22.18
C ASP A 291 -17.92 0.25 22.31
N GLN A 292 -18.94 1.04 21.93
CA GLN A 292 -18.93 2.49 22.20
C GLN A 292 -19.11 2.72 23.70
N PRO A 293 -18.27 3.55 24.35
CA PRO A 293 -18.51 3.92 25.74
C PRO A 293 -19.89 4.57 25.82
N LEU A 294 -20.78 3.98 26.64
CA LEU A 294 -22.05 4.59 27.00
C LEU A 294 -21.75 6.03 27.42
N LEU A 295 -22.12 7.00 26.59
CA LEU A 295 -22.27 8.38 27.02
C LEU A 295 -23.37 8.35 28.07
N ARG A 296 -23.00 8.08 29.32
CA ARG A 296 -23.88 8.27 30.47
C ARG A 296 -24.18 9.75 30.48
N GLY A 297 -25.37 10.09 29.99
CA GLY A 297 -25.87 11.44 29.97
C GLY A 297 -25.73 12.04 31.37
N THR A 298 -25.00 13.14 31.46
CA THR A 298 -25.19 14.09 32.54
C THR A 298 -26.52 14.80 32.27
N ALA A 299 -27.61 14.18 32.68
CA ALA A 299 -28.83 14.90 32.98
C ALA A 299 -28.56 15.65 34.29
N GLY A 300 -28.33 16.95 34.17
CA GLY A 300 -28.42 17.92 35.26
C GLY A 300 -29.67 18.76 35.05
#